data_AF-A0A8H7TLC1-F1
#
_entry.id   AF-A0A8H7TLC1-F1
#
_cell.length_a   1.000
_cell.length_b   1.000
_cell.length_c   1.000
_cell.angle_alpha   90.00
_cell.angle_beta   90.00
_cell.angle_gamma   90.00
#
_symmetry.space_group_name_H-M   'P 1'
#
loop_
_entity.id
_entity.type
_entity.pdbx_description
1 polymer ?
#
loop_
_entity_poly.entity_id
_entity_poly.type
_entity_poly.pdbx_seq_one_letter_code
_entity_poly.pdbx_strand_id
1 'polypeptide(L)' 'MSQLKRPSLAIIDDYLVTSASHFTKIPPSHLQIITFKDTIIPVNEVETARLVERLRPFDAISTIRERTAFLAHFFASSPT' A
#
# COMPACT_ATOMS: atom_id res chain seq x y z
N MET A 1 -1.74 -30.22 -2.16
CA MET A 1 -0.63 -29.25 -2.20
C MET A 1 -1.25 -27.88 -2.44
N SER A 2 -1.35 -27.03 -1.42
CA SER A 2 -1.82 -25.66 -1.59
C SER A 2 -0.78 -24.90 -2.42
N GLN A 3 -1.17 -24.48 -3.61
CA GLN A 3 -0.36 -23.63 -4.46
C GLN A 3 -0.06 -22.35 -3.67
N LEU A 4 1.22 -22.10 -3.34
CA LEU A 4 1.62 -20.90 -2.61
C LEU A 4 1.17 -19.68 -3.41
N LYS A 5 0.18 -18.96 -2.88
CA LYS A 5 -0.29 -17.70 -3.47
C LYS A 5 0.87 -16.73 -3.43
N ARG A 6 1.26 -16.21 -4.59
CA ARG A 6 2.25 -15.15 -4.69
C ARG A 6 1.72 -13.89 -3.97
N PRO A 7 2.45 -13.32 -3.01
CA PRO A 7 2.01 -12.13 -2.30
C PRO A 7 1.90 -10.92 -3.23
N SER A 8 0.96 -10.03 -2.94
CA SER A 8 0.74 -8.77 -3.66
C SER A 8 0.96 -7.53 -2.79
N LEU A 9 1.57 -6.51 -3.38
CA LEU A 9 1.93 -5.24 -2.75
C LEU A 9 1.32 -4.08 -3.55
N ALA A 10 0.55 -3.24 -2.87
CA ALA A 10 0.13 -1.94 -3.38
C ALA A 10 1.10 -0.86 -2.92
N ILE A 11 1.54 0.00 -3.82
CA ILE A 11 2.30 1.21 -3.50
C ILE A 11 1.41 2.42 -3.79
N ILE A 12 1.22 3.30 -2.80
CA ILE A 12 0.47 4.55 -2.92
C ILE A 12 1.32 5.75 -2.51
N ASP A 13 0.88 6.95 -2.92
CA ASP A 13 1.52 8.23 -2.62
C ASP A 13 2.94 8.41 -3.21
N ASP A 14 3.38 7.55 -4.14
CA ASP A 14 4.70 7.63 -4.78
C ASP A 14 4.76 8.66 -5.92
N TYR A 15 4.56 9.94 -5.60
CA TYR A 15 4.52 11.03 -6.57
C TYR A 15 5.82 11.17 -7.38
N LEU A 16 6.96 10.90 -6.75
CA LEU A 16 8.28 11.04 -7.37
C LEU A 16 8.76 9.74 -8.03
N VAL A 17 7.95 8.67 -8.00
CA VAL A 17 8.28 7.35 -8.56
C VAL A 17 9.62 6.82 -8.04
N THR A 18 9.93 7.09 -6.77
CA THR A 18 11.22 6.71 -6.16
C THR A 18 11.21 5.27 -5.70
N SER A 19 10.02 4.74 -5.37
CA SER A 19 9.88 3.43 -4.75
C SER A 19 10.28 2.28 -5.66
N ALA A 20 10.02 2.40 -6.97
CA ALA A 20 10.22 1.33 -7.94
C ALA A 20 11.65 0.78 -7.93
N SER A 21 12.64 1.66 -7.76
CA SER A 21 14.06 1.29 -7.72
C SER A 21 14.41 0.34 -6.57
N HIS A 22 13.74 0.47 -5.42
CA HIS A 22 13.97 -0.36 -4.23
C HIS A 22 13.46 -1.79 -4.40
N PHE A 23 12.49 -2.01 -5.29
CA PHE A 23 11.89 -3.33 -5.53
C PHE A 23 12.52 -4.10 -6.69
N THR A 24 13.45 -3.48 -7.44
CA THR A 24 14.13 -4.10 -8.60
C THR A 24 14.85 -5.40 -8.27
N LYS A 25 15.29 -5.57 -7.02
CA LYS A 25 15.98 -6.77 -6.54
C LYS A 25 15.03 -7.93 -6.24
N ILE A 26 13.72 -7.70 -6.21
CA ILE A 26 12.73 -8.73 -5.91
C ILE A 26 12.21 -9.30 -7.24
N PRO A 27 12.39 -10.60 -7.50
CA PRO A 27 11.90 -11.22 -8.72
C PRO A 27 10.38 -11.05 -8.87
N PRO A 28 9.88 -10.74 -10.09
CA PRO A 28 8.46 -10.77 -10.39
C PRO A 28 7.85 -12.17 -10.36
N SER A 29 8.53 -13.21 -9.89
CA SER A 29 7.92 -14.49 -9.54
C SER A 29 7.54 -14.55 -8.05
N HIS A 30 8.17 -13.72 -7.21
CA HIS A 30 8.05 -13.78 -5.75
C HIS A 30 7.10 -12.72 -5.18
N LEU A 31 6.94 -11.57 -5.83
CA LEU A 31 6.11 -10.48 -5.31
C LEU A 31 5.43 -9.73 -6.45
N GLN A 32 4.11 -9.65 -6.44
CA GLN A 32 3.35 -8.81 -7.38
C GLN A 32 3.30 -7.39 -6.83
N ILE A 33 3.67 -6.40 -7.63
CA ILE A 33 3.70 -5.00 -7.20
C ILE A 33 2.83 -4.19 -8.14
N ILE A 34 1.94 -3.37 -7.57
CA ILE A 34 1.15 -2.39 -8.31
C ILE A 34 1.40 -1.03 -7.68
N THR A 35 1.90 -0.08 -8.47
CA THR A 35 2.08 1.31 -8.05
C THR A 35 0.92 2.16 -8.56
N PHE A 36 0.20 2.75 -7.63
CA PHE A 36 -0.87 3.68 -7.90
C PHE A 36 -0.31 5.10 -7.97
N LYS A 37 -0.41 5.70 -9.16
CA LYS A 37 0.08 7.06 -9.44
C LYS A 37 -0.91 8.14 -9.04
N ASP A 38 -2.18 7.78 -8.92
CA ASP A 38 -3.24 8.65 -8.44
C ASP A 38 -3.50 8.40 -6.94
N THR A 39 -3.65 9.50 -6.20
CA THR A 39 -3.99 9.46 -4.77
C THR A 39 -5.48 9.66 -4.58
N ILE A 40 -6.11 8.72 -3.88
CA ILE A 40 -7.46 8.89 -3.35
C ILE A 40 -7.31 9.55 -1.98
N ILE A 41 -7.85 10.76 -1.84
CA ILE A 41 -7.85 11.49 -0.57
C ILE A 41 -9.16 11.14 0.15
N PRO A 42 -9.11 10.44 1.30
CA PRO A 42 -10.30 9.99 2.01
C PRO A 42 -10.94 11.15 2.80
N VAL A 43 -11.47 12.15 2.10
CA VAL A 43 -12.10 13.35 2.70
C VAL A 43 -13.51 13.11 3.23
N ASN A 44 -14.13 11.99 2.84
CA ASN A 44 -15.47 11.58 3.27
C ASN A 44 -15.58 10.04 3.25
N GLU A 45 -16.73 9.52 3.69
CA GLU A 45 -16.99 8.08 3.78
C GLU A 45 -16.95 7.38 2.41
N VAL A 46 -17.36 8.06 1.34
CA VAL A 46 -17.37 7.51 -0.02
C VAL A 46 -15.93 7.31 -0.52
N GLU A 47 -15.08 8.32 -0.40
CA GLU A 47 -13.67 8.22 -0.80
C GLU A 47 -12.90 7.25 0.11
N THR A 48 -13.29 7.16 1.39
CA THR A 48 -12.73 6.15 2.32
C THR A 48 -13.07 4.74 1.86
N ALA A 49 -14.34 4.47 1.55
CA ALA A 49 -14.77 3.16 1.06
C ALA A 49 -14.07 2.80 -0.26
N ARG A 50 -13.92 3.77 -1.17
CA ARG A 50 -13.22 3.59 -2.44
C ARG A 50 -11.74 3.26 -2.26
N LEU A 51 -11.06 3.93 -1.33
CA LEU A 51 -9.67 3.62 -0.99
C LEU A 51 -9.55 2.21 -0.40
N VAL A 52 -10.45 1.84 0.52
CA VAL A 52 -10.49 0.49 1.10
C VAL A 52 -10.72 -0.57 0.04
N GLU A 53 -11.69 -0.38 -0.85
CA GLU A 53 -12.00 -1.32 -1.93
C GLU A 53 -10.80 -1.51 -2.87
N ARG A 54 -10.09 -0.43 -3.19
CA ARG A 54 -8.87 -0.47 -4.01
C ARG A 54 -7.74 -1.27 -3.36
N LEU A 55 -7.56 -1.13 -2.04
CA LEU A 55 -6.43 -1.72 -1.32
C LEU A 55 -6.73 -3.13 -0.80
N ARG A 56 -8.00 -3.48 -0.62
CA ARG A 56 -8.47 -4.79 -0.12
C ARG A 56 -7.85 -6.02 -0.83
N PRO A 57 -7.59 -6.01 -2.16
CA PRO A 57 -7.04 -7.18 -2.83
C PRO A 57 -5.56 -7.46 -2.53
N PHE A 58 -4.87 -6.53 -1.86
CA PHE A 58 -3.42 -6.60 -1.65
C PHE A 58 -3.06 -7.19 -0.29
N ASP A 59 -2.03 -8.03 -0.26
CA ASP A 59 -1.54 -8.65 0.98
C ASP A 59 -0.71 -7.65 1.82
N ALA A 60 -0.11 -6.65 1.17
CA ALA A 60 0.65 -5.58 1.81
C ALA A 60 0.41 -4.22 1.12
N ILE A 61 0.59 -3.14 1.89
CA ILE A 61 0.49 -1.76 1.41
C ILE A 61 1.76 -1.01 1.80
N SER A 62 2.38 -0.34 0.84
CA SER A 62 3.51 0.57 1.04
C SER A 62 3.07 1.99 0.69
N THR A 63 3.29 2.92 1.62
CA THR A 63 2.96 4.33 1.43
C THR A 63 4.25 5.12 1.34
N ILE A 64 4.41 5.93 0.28
CA ILE A 64 5.64 6.69 0.02
C ILE A 64 5.34 8.16 0.30
N ARG A 65 5.24 8.52 1.58
CA ARG A 65 5.02 9.92 1.96
C ARG A 65 6.34 10.62 2.21
N GLU A 66 6.54 11.78 1.58
CA GLU A 66 7.69 12.62 1.90
C GLU A 66 7.51 13.32 3.27
N ARG A 67 6.28 13.56 3.75
CA ARG A 67 6.05 14.05 5.12
C ARG A 67 4.69 13.63 5.66
N THR A 68 4.66 12.67 6.58
CA THR A 68 3.58 12.57 7.56
C THR A 68 4.20 12.04 8.85
N ALA A 69 4.23 12.87 9.89
CA ALA A 69 4.62 12.42 11.21
C ALA A 69 3.64 11.33 11.65
N PHE A 70 4.15 10.13 11.94
CA PHE A 70 3.36 9.06 12.52
C PHE A 70 3.13 9.41 14.00
N LEU A 71 2.05 10.14 14.27
CA LEU A 71 1.69 10.53 15.64
C LEU A 71 1.20 9.29 16.39
N ALA A 72 1.71 9.09 17.61
CA ALA A 72 1.52 7.90 18.43
C ALA A 72 0.04 7.50 18.67
N HIS A 73 -0.91 8.44 18.50
CA HIS A 73 -2.33 8.16 18.70
C HIS A 73 -2.92 7.16 17.69
N PHE A 74 -2.26 6.92 16.55
CA PHE A 74 -2.71 5.93 15.56
C PHE A 74 -2.55 4.47 16.02
N PHE A 75 -1.70 4.21 17.03
CA PHE A 75 -1.50 2.86 17.58
C PHE A 75 -2.46 2.51 18.72
N ALA A 76 -3.29 3.44 19.19
CA ALA A 76 -4.19 3.22 20.31
C ALA A 76 -5.41 2.32 19.99
N SER A 77 -5.64 1.99 18.71
CA SER A 77 -6.82 1.23 18.26
C SER A 77 -6.50 -0.12 17.62
N SER A 78 -5.27 -0.60 17.66
CA SER A 78 -4.96 -1.98 17.24
C SER A 78 -4.98 -2.88 18.49
N PRO A 79 -5.82 -3.93 18.53
CA PRO A 79 -5.84 -4.84 19.67
C PRO A 79 -4.51 -5.60 19.76
N THR A 80 -4.07 -5.81 21.02
CA THR A 80 -2.96 -6.68 21.43
C THR A 80 -3.22 -8.15 21.12
#